data_AF-A0A267T6X8-F1
#
_entry.id   AF-A0A267T6X8-F1
#
_cell.length_a   1.000
_cell.length_b   1.000
_cell.length_c   1.000
_cell.angle_alpha   90.00
_cell.angle_beta   90.00
_cell.angle_gamma   90.00
#
_symmetry.space_group_name_H-M   'P 1'
#
loop_
_entity.id
_entity.type
_entity.pdbx_description
1 polymer ?
#
loop_
_entity_poly.entity_id
_entity_poly.type
_entity_poly.pdbx_seq_one_letter_code
_entity_poly.pdbx_strand_id
1 'polypeptide(L)'
;MENKIFKTLRVVNTLLIVVVVCFIFTLLAFAMMPSQAETAAAGTTTGANPVAAAPAALSAEATKGKEIFTNNCAACHASTDEVVVGPGLKGIESRRDAAWVEKWVQNPQKVLASGDKYANDIFKKFNGTQMTAFPNLGTEDIKNILAFLKESNP
;
A
#
# COMPACT_ATOMS: atom_id res chain seq x y z
N MET A 1 58.81 -4.32 -4.82
CA MET A 1 57.51 -4.32 -5.55
C MET A 1 56.46 -5.20 -4.85
N GLU A 2 56.42 -5.25 -3.52
CA GLU A 2 55.66 -6.26 -2.76
C GLU A 2 54.38 -5.73 -2.07
N ASN A 3 53.93 -4.52 -2.41
CA ASN A 3 52.84 -3.88 -1.67
C ASN A 3 51.45 -4.04 -2.33
N LYS A 4 51.38 -4.52 -3.58
CA LYS A 4 50.11 -4.65 -4.32
C LYS A 4 49.43 -6.01 -4.12
N ILE A 5 50.20 -7.10 -4.07
CA ILE A 5 49.66 -8.46 -3.92
C ILE A 5 49.09 -8.66 -2.51
N PHE A 6 49.83 -8.26 -1.47
CA PHE A 6 49.35 -8.34 -0.09
C PHE A 6 48.13 -7.45 0.19
N LYS A 7 48.03 -6.30 -0.47
CA LYS A 7 46.86 -5.41 -0.33
C LYS A 7 45.63 -6.00 -1.02
N THR A 8 45.82 -6.62 -2.18
CA THR A 8 44.74 -7.30 -2.91
C THR A 8 44.25 -8.54 -2.15
N LEU A 9 45.18 -9.36 -1.60
CA LEU A 9 44.83 -10.54 -0.82
C LEU A 9 44.08 -10.18 0.48
N ARG A 10 44.48 -9.08 1.15
CA ARG A 10 43.75 -8.57 2.32
C ARG A 10 42.35 -8.07 1.95
N VAL A 11 42.18 -7.34 0.86
CA VAL A 11 40.87 -6.84 0.41
C VAL A 11 39.95 -8.00 0.02
N VAL A 12 40.45 -9.01 -0.69
CA VAL A 12 39.65 -10.18 -1.08
C VAL A 12 39.26 -11.01 0.15
N ASN A 13 40.18 -11.23 1.09
CA ASN A 13 39.87 -11.97 2.32
C ASN A 13 38.89 -11.20 3.23
N THR A 14 39.03 -9.87 3.34
CA THR A 14 38.07 -9.03 4.08
C THR A 14 36.70 -9.01 3.40
N LEU A 15 36.65 -8.92 2.07
CA LEU A 15 35.38 -8.96 1.32
C LEU A 15 34.67 -10.31 1.49
N LEU A 16 35.42 -11.42 1.45
CA LEU A 16 34.88 -12.77 1.62
C LEU A 16 34.34 -12.97 3.05
N ILE A 17 35.06 -12.48 4.07
CA ILE A 17 34.59 -12.51 5.47
C ILE A 17 33.33 -11.67 5.65
N VAL A 18 33.26 -10.47 5.07
CA VAL A 18 32.06 -9.60 5.16
C VAL A 18 30.86 -10.26 4.50
N VAL A 19 31.02 -10.87 3.32
CA VAL A 19 29.94 -11.57 2.63
C VAL A 19 29.45 -12.76 3.45
N VAL A 20 30.35 -13.56 4.02
CA VAL A 20 29.98 -14.72 4.86
C VAL A 20 29.29 -14.28 6.15
N VAL A 21 29.77 -13.21 6.81
CA VAL A 21 29.15 -12.67 8.02
C VAL A 21 27.77 -12.09 7.71
N CYS A 22 27.60 -11.36 6.60
CA CYS A 22 26.29 -10.87 6.16
C CYS A 22 25.33 -12.04 5.89
N PHE A 23 25.79 -13.11 5.23
CA PHE A 23 24.96 -14.27 4.91
C PHE A 23 24.54 -15.04 6.17
N ILE A 24 25.44 -15.21 7.14
CA ILE A 24 25.16 -15.83 8.44
C ILE A 24 24.16 -14.98 9.24
N PHE A 25 24.32 -13.65 9.23
CA PHE A 25 23.40 -12.74 9.91
C PHE A 25 22.00 -12.77 9.29
N THR A 26 21.89 -12.87 7.96
CA THR A 26 20.61 -13.04 7.28
C THR A 26 19.95 -14.39 7.57
N LEU A 27 20.74 -15.47 7.70
CA LEU A 27 20.22 -16.80 8.07
C LEU A 27 19.73 -16.84 9.52
N LEU A 28 20.43 -16.21 10.45
CA LEU A 28 20.03 -16.13 11.86
C LEU A 28 18.77 -15.27 12.06
N ALA A 29 18.60 -14.18 11.29
CA ALA A 29 17.40 -13.36 11.35
C ALA A 29 16.14 -14.11 10.87
N PHE A 30 16.26 -15.01 9.89
CA PHE A 30 15.14 -15.81 9.40
C PHE A 30 14.65 -16.85 10.42
N ALA A 31 15.52 -17.33 11.32
CA ALA A 31 15.17 -18.26 12.38
C ALA A 31 14.41 -17.63 13.56
N MET A 32 14.37 -16.29 13.66
CA MET A 32 13.66 -15.57 14.72
C MET A 32 12.31 -15.00 14.27
N MET A 33 11.85 -15.30 13.04
CA MET A 33 10.55 -14.85 12.56
C MET A 33 9.44 -15.67 13.23
N PRO A 34 8.51 -15.05 13.99
CA PRO A 34 7.41 -15.79 14.58
C PRO A 34 6.49 -16.32 13.46
N SER A 35 6.16 -17.61 13.57
CA SER A 35 5.16 -18.28 12.74
C SER A 35 3.83 -17.52 12.83
N GLN A 36 3.35 -16.97 11.71
CA GLN A 36 2.00 -16.44 11.61
C GLN A 36 1.03 -17.63 11.61
N ALA A 37 0.57 -18.01 12.80
CA ALA A 37 -0.56 -18.89 12.96
C ALA A 37 -1.83 -18.10 12.61
N GLU A 38 -2.43 -18.47 11.49
CA GLU A 38 -3.73 -17.99 11.02
C GLU A 38 -4.79 -18.31 12.08
N THR A 39 -5.29 -17.28 12.77
CA THR A 39 -6.44 -17.44 13.64
C THR A 39 -7.69 -17.26 12.81
N ALA A 40 -8.20 -18.36 12.26
CA ALA A 40 -9.57 -18.42 11.79
C ALA A 40 -10.52 -18.29 12.99
N ALA A 41 -11.18 -17.14 13.14
CA ALA A 41 -12.26 -16.96 14.09
C ALA A 41 -13.59 -16.90 13.33
N ALA A 42 -14.24 -18.06 13.21
CA ALA A 42 -15.69 -18.13 13.05
C ALA A 42 -16.33 -17.85 14.41
N GLY A 43 -17.24 -16.88 14.47
CA GLY A 43 -17.96 -16.54 15.69
C GLY A 43 -19.20 -15.71 15.40
N THR A 44 -20.32 -16.37 15.10
CA THR A 44 -21.65 -15.79 15.17
C THR A 44 -22.28 -16.20 16.48
N THR A 45 -22.61 -15.25 17.38
CA THR A 45 -23.82 -15.32 18.21
C THR A 45 -24.33 -13.92 18.58
N THR A 46 -25.62 -13.77 18.33
CA THR A 46 -26.54 -12.67 18.60
C THR A 46 -26.64 -12.32 20.10
N GLY A 47 -26.68 -11.03 20.42
CA GLY A 47 -27.06 -10.52 21.73
C GLY A 47 -27.36 -9.02 21.69
N ALA A 48 -28.64 -8.65 21.62
CA ALA A 48 -29.10 -7.27 21.57
C ALA A 48 -29.13 -6.65 22.98
N ASN A 49 -28.42 -5.53 23.17
CA ASN A 49 -28.71 -4.51 24.18
C ASN A 49 -28.12 -3.17 23.70
N PRO A 50 -28.84 -2.02 23.77
CA PRO A 50 -28.35 -0.78 23.18
C PRO A 50 -27.39 -0.10 24.15
N VAL A 51 -26.10 -0.38 24.00
CA VAL A 51 -25.02 0.42 24.58
C VAL A 51 -24.62 1.48 23.55
N ALA A 52 -24.41 2.70 24.04
CA ALA A 52 -23.92 3.86 23.29
C ALA A 52 -22.94 3.46 22.18
N ALA A 53 -23.18 3.98 20.97
CA ALA A 53 -22.47 3.59 19.76
C ALA A 53 -20.94 3.65 19.96
N ALA A 54 -20.34 2.48 20.17
CA ALA A 54 -18.93 2.28 19.86
C ALA A 54 -18.72 2.72 18.40
N PRO A 55 -17.58 3.32 18.03
CA PRO A 55 -17.30 3.61 16.63
C PRO A 55 -17.52 2.33 15.85
N ALA A 56 -18.37 2.40 14.83
CA ALA A 56 -18.75 1.24 14.05
C ALA A 56 -17.47 0.55 13.56
N ALA A 57 -17.31 -0.73 13.90
CA ALA A 57 -16.25 -1.52 13.32
C ALA A 57 -16.42 -1.53 11.79
N LEU A 58 -15.30 -1.50 11.06
CA LEU A 58 -15.31 -1.57 9.61
C LEU A 58 -16.03 -2.86 9.15
N SER A 59 -16.73 -2.78 8.03
CA SER A 59 -17.23 -3.95 7.32
C SER A 59 -16.10 -4.90 6.90
N ALA A 60 -16.44 -6.12 6.49
CA ALA A 60 -15.45 -7.08 5.99
C ALA A 60 -14.77 -6.55 4.71
N GLU A 61 -15.54 -5.92 3.83
CA GLU A 61 -15.09 -5.27 2.61
C GLU A 61 -14.13 -4.10 2.93
N ALA A 62 -14.52 -3.22 3.86
CA ALA A 62 -13.68 -2.12 4.30
C ALA A 62 -12.41 -2.60 5.03
N THR A 63 -12.46 -3.73 5.73
CA THR A 63 -11.27 -4.33 6.36
C THR A 63 -10.28 -4.81 5.29
N LYS A 64 -10.73 -5.56 4.28
CA LYS A 64 -9.89 -5.93 3.12
C LYS A 64 -9.37 -4.69 2.39
N GLY A 65 -10.22 -3.70 2.18
CA GLY A 65 -9.87 -2.43 1.54
C GLY A 65 -8.77 -1.69 2.27
N LYS A 66 -8.82 -1.69 3.61
CA LYS A 66 -7.79 -1.08 4.46
C LYS A 66 -6.44 -1.75 4.26
N GLU A 67 -6.39 -3.08 4.18
CA GLU A 67 -5.15 -3.83 3.95
C GLU A 67 -4.55 -3.47 2.58
N ILE A 68 -5.35 -3.50 1.53
CA ILE A 68 -4.91 -3.14 0.17
C ILE A 68 -4.44 -1.68 0.14
N PHE A 69 -5.20 -0.75 0.73
CA PHE A 69 -4.86 0.67 0.78
C PHE A 69 -3.54 0.90 1.54
N THR A 70 -3.36 0.25 2.68
CA THR A 70 -2.14 0.39 3.50
C THR A 70 -0.91 -0.07 2.74
N ASN A 71 -1.01 -1.19 2.02
CA ASN A 71 0.11 -1.78 1.30
C ASN A 71 0.47 -1.07 -0.01
N ASN A 72 -0.51 -0.42 -0.66
CA ASN A 72 -0.34 0.08 -2.03
C ASN A 72 -0.51 1.60 -2.17
N CYS A 73 -1.23 2.26 -1.26
CA CYS A 73 -1.70 3.64 -1.45
C CYS A 73 -1.22 4.60 -0.36
N ALA A 74 -1.10 4.14 0.88
CA ALA A 74 -0.87 4.97 2.06
C ALA A 74 0.47 5.73 2.05
N ALA A 75 1.44 5.29 1.25
CA ALA A 75 2.70 6.01 1.07
C ALA A 75 2.53 7.37 0.38
N CYS A 76 1.47 7.53 -0.43
CA CYS A 76 1.26 8.72 -1.25
C CYS A 76 -0.09 9.40 -1.01
N HIS A 77 -1.06 8.69 -0.46
CA HIS A 77 -2.42 9.18 -0.25
C HIS A 77 -2.85 9.00 1.20
N ALA A 78 -3.49 10.02 1.76
CA ALA A 78 -4.25 9.89 3.00
C ALA A 78 -5.67 9.39 2.70
N SER A 79 -6.24 8.61 3.64
CA SER A 79 -7.68 8.29 3.61
C SER A 79 -8.55 9.51 3.91
N THR A 80 -7.97 10.55 4.53
CA THR A 80 -8.60 11.84 4.84
C THR A 80 -8.51 12.80 3.64
N ASP A 81 -8.78 14.09 3.86
CA ASP A 81 -8.58 15.17 2.89
C ASP A 81 -7.14 15.71 2.86
N GLU A 82 -6.26 15.19 3.72
CA GLU A 82 -4.86 15.60 3.80
C GLU A 82 -4.11 15.28 2.50
N VAL A 83 -3.30 16.24 2.06
CA VAL A 83 -2.41 16.09 0.91
C VAL A 83 -1.06 15.56 1.39
N VAL A 84 -0.61 14.45 0.81
CA VAL A 84 0.69 13.83 1.13
C VAL A 84 1.63 14.00 -0.07
N VAL A 85 1.63 13.04 -0.99
CA VAL A 85 2.25 13.16 -2.33
C VAL A 85 1.18 13.39 -3.38
N GLY A 86 0.07 12.65 -3.26
CA GLY A 86 -1.16 12.84 -4.02
C GLY A 86 -2.28 13.48 -3.19
N PRO A 87 -3.45 13.71 -3.79
CA PRO A 87 -4.61 14.26 -3.09
C PRO A 87 -5.14 13.31 -2.01
N GLY A 88 -5.69 13.87 -0.94
CA GLY A 88 -6.50 13.11 0.01
C GLY A 88 -7.71 12.46 -0.65
N LEU A 89 -8.03 11.24 -0.22
CA LEU A 89 -9.07 10.42 -0.85
C LEU A 89 -10.43 10.45 -0.15
N LYS A 90 -10.57 11.22 0.95
CA LYS A 90 -11.88 11.43 1.58
C LYS A 90 -12.90 11.92 0.55
N GLY A 91 -14.04 11.23 0.49
CA GLY A 91 -15.14 11.56 -0.43
C GLY A 91 -14.79 11.40 -1.91
N ILE A 92 -13.87 10.51 -2.29
CA ILE A 92 -13.57 10.27 -3.71
C ILE A 92 -14.81 9.88 -4.54
N GLU A 93 -15.76 9.15 -3.94
CA GLU A 93 -16.99 8.71 -4.62
C GLU A 93 -17.92 9.87 -5.01
N SER A 94 -17.79 11.06 -4.40
CA SER A 94 -18.53 12.25 -4.84
C SER A 94 -17.85 12.98 -6.01
N ARG A 95 -16.56 12.72 -6.24
CA ARG A 95 -15.77 13.33 -7.33
C ARG A 95 -15.75 12.44 -8.58
N ARG A 96 -15.76 11.11 -8.38
CA ARG A 96 -15.58 10.10 -9.41
C ARG A 96 -16.30 8.80 -9.11
N ASP A 97 -16.87 8.18 -10.14
CA ASP A 97 -17.45 6.85 -10.04
C ASP A 97 -16.37 5.75 -9.92
N ALA A 98 -16.78 4.58 -9.41
CA ALA A 98 -15.89 3.46 -9.18
C ALA A 98 -15.21 2.93 -10.45
N ALA A 99 -15.89 2.98 -11.60
CA ALA A 99 -15.33 2.51 -12.87
C ALA A 99 -14.21 3.42 -13.38
N TRP A 100 -14.33 4.73 -13.13
CA TRP A 100 -13.27 5.69 -13.38
C TRP A 100 -12.08 5.44 -12.45
N VAL A 101 -12.34 5.25 -11.15
CA VAL A 101 -11.28 4.98 -10.15
C VAL A 101 -10.52 3.72 -10.51
N GLU A 102 -11.21 2.65 -10.92
CA GLU A 102 -10.58 1.41 -11.37
C GLU A 102 -9.64 1.65 -12.56
N LYS A 103 -10.09 2.33 -13.61
CA LYS A 103 -9.26 2.66 -14.78
C LYS A 103 -8.05 3.52 -14.41
N TRP A 104 -8.24 4.49 -13.51
CA TRP A 104 -7.17 5.36 -13.04
C TRP A 104 -6.12 4.59 -12.25
N VAL A 105 -6.53 3.73 -11.32
CA VAL A 105 -5.64 2.92 -10.49
C VAL A 105 -4.88 1.89 -11.34
N GLN A 106 -5.55 1.26 -12.30
CA GLN A 106 -4.92 0.26 -13.18
C GLN A 106 -3.95 0.87 -14.18
N ASN A 107 -4.25 2.02 -14.76
CA ASN A 107 -3.39 2.68 -15.74
C ASN A 107 -3.64 4.21 -15.83
N PRO A 108 -3.03 5.01 -14.95
CA PRO A 108 -3.26 6.46 -14.92
C PRO A 108 -2.75 7.15 -16.19
N GLN A 109 -1.66 6.66 -16.78
CA GLN A 109 -1.10 7.23 -18.02
C GLN A 109 -2.07 7.10 -19.20
N LYS A 110 -2.80 5.98 -19.30
CA LYS A 110 -3.83 5.80 -20.33
C LYS A 110 -5.00 6.78 -20.15
N VAL A 111 -5.39 7.06 -18.90
CA VAL A 111 -6.46 8.04 -18.60
C VAL A 111 -6.00 9.46 -18.87
N LEU A 112 -4.73 9.80 -18.62
CA LEU A 112 -4.18 11.11 -19.01
C LEU A 112 -4.16 11.27 -20.54
N ALA A 113 -3.66 10.26 -21.24
CA ALA A 113 -3.55 10.25 -22.70
C ALA A 113 -4.92 10.28 -23.42
N SER A 114 -6.00 9.85 -22.76
CA SER A 114 -7.36 9.97 -23.33
C SER A 114 -7.89 11.40 -23.34
N GLY A 115 -7.21 12.34 -22.68
CA GLY A 115 -7.66 13.72 -22.57
C GLY A 115 -8.70 13.95 -21.47
N ASP A 116 -8.85 13.03 -20.50
CA ASP A 116 -9.75 13.24 -19.37
C ASP A 116 -9.39 14.55 -18.64
N LYS A 117 -10.35 15.47 -18.59
CA LYS A 117 -10.12 16.82 -18.06
C LYS A 117 -9.67 16.80 -16.60
N TYR A 118 -10.32 16.01 -15.75
CA TYR A 118 -10.02 16.03 -14.31
C TYR A 118 -8.76 15.24 -13.99
N ALA A 119 -8.46 14.17 -14.72
CA ALA A 119 -7.16 13.51 -14.64
C ALA A 119 -6.03 14.51 -14.93
N ASN A 120 -6.15 15.25 -16.03
CA ASN A 120 -5.15 16.23 -16.45
C ASN A 120 -5.08 17.44 -15.49
N ASP A 121 -6.21 17.92 -14.97
CA ASP A 121 -6.24 19.00 -13.99
C ASP A 121 -5.54 18.60 -12.68
N ILE A 122 -5.82 17.39 -12.17
CA ILE A 122 -5.15 16.85 -10.98
C ILE A 122 -3.66 16.63 -11.26
N PHE A 123 -3.30 16.02 -12.39
CA PHE A 123 -1.89 15.81 -12.74
C PHE A 123 -1.10 17.12 -12.76
N LYS A 124 -1.67 18.19 -13.35
CA LYS A 124 -1.07 19.53 -13.32
C LYS A 124 -1.01 20.11 -11.91
N LYS A 125 -2.07 19.97 -11.11
CA LYS A 125 -2.12 20.47 -9.71
C LYS A 125 -1.02 19.85 -8.85
N PHE A 126 -0.65 18.60 -9.12
CA PHE A 126 0.40 17.87 -8.43
C PHE A 126 1.74 17.86 -9.20
N ASN A 127 2.00 18.94 -9.97
CA ASN A 127 3.27 19.20 -10.66
C ASN A 127 3.74 18.07 -11.60
N GLY A 128 2.81 17.32 -12.18
CA GLY A 128 3.12 16.20 -13.07
C GLY A 128 3.65 14.96 -12.34
N THR A 129 3.42 14.85 -11.03
CA THR A 129 3.77 13.65 -10.26
C THR A 129 3.01 12.44 -10.81
N GLN A 130 3.74 11.40 -11.20
CA GLN A 130 3.14 10.19 -11.76
C GLN A 130 2.67 9.25 -10.65
N MET A 131 1.41 8.85 -10.71
CA MET A 131 0.89 7.76 -9.88
C MET A 131 1.33 6.42 -10.48
N THR A 132 1.83 5.51 -9.64
CA THR A 132 2.16 4.13 -10.02
C THR A 132 0.90 3.40 -10.50
N ALA A 133 1.05 2.58 -11.53
CA ALA A 133 -0.03 1.74 -12.05
C ALA A 133 -0.14 0.45 -11.24
N PHE A 134 -1.38 0.04 -10.92
CA PHE A 134 -1.68 -1.20 -10.21
C PHE A 134 -2.58 -2.11 -11.07
N PRO A 135 -2.06 -2.69 -12.18
CA PRO A 135 -2.86 -3.47 -13.13
C PRO A 135 -3.43 -4.76 -12.54
N ASN A 136 -2.90 -5.21 -11.41
CA ASN A 136 -3.34 -6.43 -10.73
C ASN A 136 -4.55 -6.20 -9.79
N LEU A 137 -4.91 -4.95 -9.51
CA LEU A 137 -6.08 -4.64 -8.68
C LEU A 137 -7.34 -4.65 -9.53
N GLY A 138 -8.24 -5.59 -9.25
CA GLY A 138 -9.49 -5.78 -9.98
C GLY A 138 -10.66 -5.00 -9.38
N THR A 139 -11.82 -5.11 -10.02
CA THR A 139 -13.05 -4.43 -9.57
C THR A 139 -13.40 -4.67 -8.09
N GLU A 140 -13.20 -5.89 -7.57
CA GLU A 140 -13.47 -6.19 -6.16
C GLU A 140 -12.51 -5.46 -5.21
N ASP A 141 -11.21 -5.42 -5.54
CA ASP A 141 -10.22 -4.69 -4.76
C ASP A 141 -10.55 -3.20 -4.69
N ILE A 142 -10.93 -2.61 -5.83
CA ILE A 142 -11.32 -1.20 -5.90
C ILE A 142 -12.57 -0.94 -5.05
N LYS A 143 -13.59 -1.81 -5.11
CA LYS A 143 -14.78 -1.69 -4.27
C LYS A 143 -14.44 -1.76 -2.78
N ASN A 144 -13.57 -2.69 -2.39
CA ASN A 144 -13.13 -2.83 -1.01
C ASN A 144 -12.39 -1.57 -0.54
N ILE A 145 -11.47 -1.03 -1.34
CA ILE A 145 -10.78 0.23 -1.05
C ILE A 145 -11.77 1.39 -0.90
N LEU A 146 -12.77 1.51 -1.79
CA LEU A 146 -13.78 2.56 -1.70
C LEU A 146 -14.64 2.42 -0.43
N ALA A 147 -15.04 1.21 -0.06
CA ALA A 147 -15.74 0.93 1.19
C ALA A 147 -14.90 1.38 2.40
N PHE A 148 -13.60 1.07 2.42
CA PHE A 148 -12.68 1.54 3.45
C PHE A 148 -12.62 3.07 3.53
N LEU A 149 -12.45 3.76 2.41
CA LEU A 149 -12.36 5.22 2.36
C LEU A 149 -13.64 5.90 2.83
N LYS A 150 -14.80 5.30 2.54
CA LYS A 150 -16.11 5.77 2.99
C LYS A 150 -16.30 5.57 4.49
N GLU A 151 -16.09 4.36 4.99
CA GLU A 151 -16.34 4.02 6.40
C GLU A 151 -15.33 4.64 7.37
N SER A 152 -14.11 4.91 6.90
CA SER A 152 -13.10 5.60 7.71
C SER A 152 -13.35 7.10 7.88
N ASN A 153 -14.28 7.66 7.10
CA ASN A 153 -14.58 9.08 7.07
C ASN A 153 -16.10 9.33 6.97
N PRO A 154 -16.88 8.94 7.98
CA PRO A 154 -18.33 9.11 7.99
C PRO A 154 -18.77 10.59 8.01
#